data_AF-A0A9D1J2G0-F1
#
_entry.id   AF-A0A9D1J2G0-F1
#
_cell.length_a   1.000
_cell.length_b   1.000
_cell.length_c   1.000
_cell.angle_alpha   90.00
_cell.angle_beta   90.00
_cell.angle_gamma   90.00
#
_symmetry.space_group_name_H-M   'P 1'
#
loop_
_entity.id
_entity.type
_entity.pdbx_description
1 polymer ?
#
loop_
_entity_poly.entity_id
_entity_poly.type
_entity_poly.pdbx_seq_one_letter_code
_entity_poly.pdbx_strand_id
1 'polypeptide(L)'
;MDLSIIEKLITFITLPFQSFLTIEILLIFLLILIFLIYNEKRQNKKVKYAITALIIFFFSLLAFYFSEDIVTVLSEIVKTIMRCFYFPNIVFYILTAIISLVILIYTILKNNLTKLNKIITYIFTLIHLYLFTNFISLAIINNTSLTNTANIYQHDNMFIIVLFSQIIFIILILYKVIYHFCYIRHSKLKNTK
;
A
#
# COMPACT_ATOMS: atom_id res chain seq x y z
N MET A 1 -2.55 -18.19 16.31
CA MET A 1 -2.36 -19.66 16.25
C MET A 1 -1.28 -19.99 15.22
N ASP A 2 -0.61 -21.14 15.29
CA ASP A 2 0.35 -21.55 14.24
C ASP A 2 -0.40 -22.07 13.01
N LEU A 3 -0.88 -21.15 12.17
CA LEU A 3 -1.52 -21.48 10.90
C LEU A 3 -0.52 -22.09 9.91
N SER A 4 -0.97 -23.11 9.18
CA SER A 4 -0.21 -23.68 8.06
C SER A 4 -0.10 -22.68 6.90
N ILE A 5 0.87 -22.87 6.00
CA ILE A 5 1.05 -21.99 4.82
C ILE A 5 -0.20 -21.98 3.94
N ILE A 6 -0.86 -23.13 3.80
CA ILE A 6 -2.08 -23.28 3.01
C ILE A 6 -3.23 -22.51 3.66
N GLU A 7 -3.40 -22.63 4.98
CA GLU A 7 -4.41 -21.85 5.71
C GLU A 7 -4.16 -20.34 5.59
N LYS A 8 -2.90 -19.89 5.70
CA LYS A 8 -2.55 -18.47 5.50
C LYS A 8 -2.96 -17.96 4.11
N LEU A 9 -2.76 -18.76 3.07
CA LEU A 9 -3.19 -18.42 1.70
C LEU A 9 -4.70 -18.42 1.54
N ILE A 10 -5.41 -19.42 2.10
CA ILE A 10 -6.87 -19.49 2.04
C ILE A 10 -7.49 -18.30 2.76
N THR A 11 -7.00 -17.98 3.95
CA THR A 11 -7.46 -16.81 4.71
C THR A 11 -7.20 -15.52 3.93
N PHE A 12 -6.04 -15.39 3.27
CA PHE A 12 -5.76 -14.24 2.42
C PHE A 12 -6.73 -14.11 1.22
N ILE A 13 -7.07 -15.22 0.57
CA ILE A 13 -7.99 -15.23 -0.58
C ILE A 13 -9.43 -14.94 -0.15
N THR A 14 -9.81 -15.37 1.06
CA THR A 14 -11.17 -15.19 1.58
C THR A 14 -11.40 -13.84 2.24
N LEU A 15 -10.34 -13.14 2.65
CA LEU A 15 -10.38 -11.79 3.26
C LEU A 15 -11.40 -10.83 2.64
N PRO A 16 -11.43 -10.63 1.30
CA PRO A 16 -12.35 -9.67 0.70
C PRO A 16 -13.82 -10.03 0.93
N PHE A 17 -14.14 -11.32 1.10
CA PHE A 17 -15.49 -11.85 1.22
C PHE A 17 -15.93 -12.06 2.68
N GLN A 18 -15.10 -11.68 3.67
CA GLN A 18 -15.41 -11.87 5.08
C GLN A 18 -16.49 -10.90 5.59
N SER A 19 -16.66 -9.74 4.95
CA SER A 19 -17.68 -8.77 5.34
C SER A 19 -18.15 -7.95 4.14
N PHE A 20 -19.32 -7.32 4.28
CA PHE A 20 -19.82 -6.39 3.27
C PHE A 20 -18.87 -5.19 3.08
N LEU A 21 -18.32 -4.65 4.17
CA LEU A 21 -17.36 -3.55 4.16
C LEU A 21 -16.08 -3.87 3.37
N THR A 22 -15.54 -5.09 3.51
CA THR A 22 -14.33 -5.51 2.77
C THR A 22 -14.60 -5.63 1.26
N ILE A 23 -15.82 -6.05 0.88
CA ILE A 23 -16.26 -6.07 -0.53
C ILE A 23 -16.34 -4.65 -1.09
N GLU A 24 -16.95 -3.71 -0.36
CA GLU A 24 -17.04 -2.31 -0.78
C GLU A 24 -15.65 -1.68 -0.98
N ILE A 25 -14.74 -1.89 -0.02
CA ILE A 25 -13.35 -1.43 -0.11
C ILE A 25 -12.69 -2.02 -1.36
N LEU A 26 -12.85 -3.32 -1.63
CA LEU A 26 -12.30 -3.96 -2.84
C LEU A 26 -12.82 -3.30 -4.12
N LEU A 27 -14.14 -3.04 -4.19
CA LEU A 27 -14.76 -2.39 -5.36
C LEU A 27 -14.23 -0.97 -5.57
N ILE A 28 -14.05 -0.18 -4.49
CA ILE A 28 -13.47 1.16 -4.56
C ILE A 28 -12.04 1.09 -5.14
N PHE A 29 -11.19 0.20 -4.63
CA PHE A 29 -9.83 0.04 -5.13
C PHE A 29 -9.78 -0.46 -6.59
N LEU A 30 -10.69 -1.35 -6.98
CA LEU A 30 -10.84 -1.80 -8.37
C LEU A 30 -11.25 -0.64 -9.29
N LEU A 31 -12.21 0.20 -8.88
CA LEU A 31 -12.62 1.37 -9.64
C LEU A 31 -11.47 2.37 -9.81
N ILE A 32 -10.70 2.64 -8.74
CA ILE A 32 -9.51 3.50 -8.81
C ILE A 32 -8.49 2.90 -9.79
N LEU A 33 -8.25 1.59 -9.74
CA LEU A 33 -7.31 0.91 -10.64
C LEU A 33 -7.75 1.05 -12.11
N ILE A 34 -9.01 0.74 -12.42
CA ILE A 34 -9.57 0.86 -13.77
C ILE A 34 -9.44 2.30 -14.26
N PHE A 35 -9.75 3.27 -13.41
CA PHE A 35 -9.68 4.68 -13.76
C PHE A 35 -8.24 5.15 -14.03
N LEU A 36 -7.27 4.71 -13.24
CA LEU A 36 -5.84 4.99 -13.46
C LEU A 36 -5.33 4.40 -14.77
N ILE A 37 -5.68 3.15 -15.07
CA ILE A 37 -5.32 2.48 -16.33
C ILE A 37 -5.96 3.19 -17.52
N TYR A 38 -7.23 3.60 -17.40
CA TYR A 38 -7.94 4.33 -18.45
C TYR A 38 -7.35 5.73 -18.67
N ASN A 39 -7.02 6.45 -17.61
CA ASN A 39 -6.40 7.78 -17.71
C ASN A 39 -5.01 7.71 -18.39
N GLU A 40 -4.24 6.65 -18.15
CA GLU A 40 -2.96 6.45 -18.82
C GLU A 40 -3.11 6.25 -20.34
N LYS A 41 -4.25 5.71 -20.81
CA LYS A 41 -4.56 5.61 -22.25
C LYS A 41 -4.92 6.97 -22.86
N ARG A 42 -5.62 7.84 -22.13
CA ARG A 42 -6.16 9.12 -22.64
C ARG A 42 -5.21 10.32 -22.49
N GLN A 43 -4.21 10.25 -21.61
CA GLN A 43 -3.25 11.34 -21.31
C GLN A 43 -3.88 12.72 -21.01
N ASN A 44 -5.12 12.75 -20.51
CA ASN A 44 -5.80 14.02 -20.26
C ASN A 44 -5.28 14.66 -18.96
N LYS A 45 -4.60 15.81 -19.08
CA LYS A 45 -4.00 16.54 -17.95
C LYS A 45 -5.04 16.91 -16.87
N LYS A 46 -6.25 17.33 -17.24
CA LYS A 46 -7.31 17.71 -16.29
C LYS A 46 -7.75 16.51 -15.44
N VAL A 47 -7.96 15.36 -16.09
CA VAL A 47 -8.36 14.11 -15.41
C VAL A 47 -7.25 13.64 -14.46
N LYS A 48 -5.98 13.73 -14.86
CA LYS A 48 -4.84 13.40 -14.00
C LYS A 48 -4.79 14.21 -12.70
N TYR A 49 -5.01 15.53 -12.78
CA TYR A 49 -5.05 16.37 -11.57
C TYR A 49 -6.28 16.08 -10.70
N ALA A 50 -7.46 15.88 -11.32
CA ALA A 50 -8.68 15.52 -10.60
C ALA A 50 -8.54 14.18 -9.84
N ILE A 51 -7.90 13.17 -10.44
CA ILE A 51 -7.60 11.89 -9.77
C ILE A 51 -6.66 12.09 -8.60
N THR A 52 -5.59 12.85 -8.80
CA THR A 52 -4.60 13.09 -7.75
C THR A 52 -5.28 13.77 -6.56
N ALA A 53 -6.14 14.76 -6.82
CA ALA A 53 -6.94 15.43 -5.80
C ALA A 53 -7.91 14.48 -5.10
N LEU A 54 -8.59 13.58 -5.83
CA LEU A 54 -9.54 12.62 -5.26
C LEU A 54 -8.84 11.57 -4.38
N ILE A 55 -7.66 11.09 -4.80
CA ILE A 55 -6.83 10.19 -3.99
C ILE A 55 -6.37 10.91 -2.72
N ILE A 56 -5.83 12.12 -2.84
CA ILE A 56 -5.41 12.93 -1.68
C ILE A 56 -6.59 13.16 -0.73
N PHE A 57 -7.77 13.51 -1.27
CA PHE A 57 -8.98 13.73 -0.50
C PHE A 57 -9.40 12.46 0.28
N PHE A 58 -9.46 11.31 -0.40
CA PHE A 58 -9.79 10.04 0.24
C PHE A 58 -8.82 9.67 1.36
N PHE A 59 -7.51 9.80 1.12
CA PHE A 59 -6.49 9.53 2.15
C PHE A 59 -6.49 10.55 3.28
N SER A 60 -6.83 11.82 3.00
CA SER A 60 -6.99 12.84 4.04
C SER A 60 -8.22 12.60 4.91
N LEU A 61 -9.32 12.09 4.34
CA LEU A 61 -10.51 11.65 5.08
C LEU A 61 -10.17 10.47 6.00
N LEU A 62 -9.44 9.48 5.48
CA LEU A 62 -8.88 8.39 6.28
C LEU A 62 -8.04 8.97 7.43
N ALA A 63 -7.07 9.84 7.14
CA ALA A 63 -6.22 10.42 8.19
C ALA A 63 -6.99 11.23 9.24
N PHE A 64 -8.04 11.95 8.85
CA PHE A 64 -8.91 12.67 9.78
C PHE A 64 -9.68 11.71 10.69
N TYR A 65 -10.22 10.64 10.13
CA TYR A 65 -10.94 9.60 10.87
C TYR A 65 -10.03 8.88 11.89
N PHE A 66 -8.73 8.76 11.59
CA PHE A 66 -7.72 8.12 12.45
C PHE A 66 -6.80 9.11 13.18
N SER A 67 -7.22 10.36 13.37
CA SER A 67 -6.35 11.42 13.86
C SER A 67 -5.71 11.13 15.23
N GLU A 68 -6.46 10.56 16.18
CA GLU A 68 -5.95 10.22 17.52
C GLU A 68 -4.92 9.07 17.49
N ASP A 69 -5.18 8.03 16.71
CA ASP A 69 -4.29 6.87 16.54
C ASP A 69 -3.05 7.21 15.69
N ILE A 70 -3.19 8.06 14.66
CA ILE A 70 -2.05 8.48 13.82
C ILE A 70 -1.08 9.34 14.61
N VAL A 71 -1.57 10.23 15.49
CA VAL A 71 -0.70 11.08 16.32
C VAL A 71 0.08 10.26 17.33
N THR A 72 -0.56 9.29 17.98
CA THR A 72 0.13 8.37 18.91
C THR A 72 1.15 7.50 18.17
N VAL A 73 0.79 6.95 17.00
CA VAL A 73 1.73 6.20 16.16
C VAL A 73 2.90 7.06 15.66
N LEU A 74 2.67 8.31 15.24
CA LEU A 74 3.74 9.24 14.84
C LEU A 74 4.73 9.50 15.97
N SER A 75 4.22 9.64 17.21
CA SER A 75 5.08 9.79 18.39
C SER A 75 5.93 8.54 18.65
N GLU A 76 5.36 7.35 18.42
CA GLU A 76 6.08 6.08 18.52
C GLU A 76 7.04 5.85 17.33
N ILE A 77 6.72 6.33 16.11
CA ILE A 77 7.63 6.34 14.96
C ILE A 77 8.92 7.09 15.31
N VAL A 78 8.81 8.29 15.88
CA VAL A 78 9.98 9.09 16.27
C VAL A 78 10.83 8.37 17.32
N LYS A 79 10.19 7.73 18.31
CA LYS A 79 10.90 6.94 19.33
C LYS A 79 11.51 5.65 18.76
N THR A 80 10.87 5.04 17.77
CA THR A 80 11.25 3.73 17.22
C THR A 80 12.26 3.83 16.08
N ILE A 81 12.33 4.97 15.36
CA ILE A 81 13.42 5.27 14.43
C ILE A 81 14.79 5.20 15.14
N MET A 82 14.83 5.42 16.46
CA MET A 82 16.03 5.27 17.29
C MET A 82 16.38 3.81 17.65
N ARG A 83 15.59 2.81 17.25
CA ARG A 83 15.77 1.41 17.72
C ARG A 83 15.49 0.28 16.70
N CYS A 84 15.38 0.58 15.41
CA CYS A 84 14.84 -0.41 14.45
C CYS A 84 15.91 -1.24 13.70
N PHE A 85 16.15 -2.45 14.20
CA PHE A 85 16.29 -3.69 13.42
C PHE A 85 15.89 -4.81 14.39
N TYR A 86 14.84 -5.61 14.10
CA TYR A 86 14.72 -7.05 14.48
C TYR A 86 13.28 -7.66 14.47
N PHE A 87 12.19 -6.90 14.38
CA PHE A 87 10.83 -7.47 14.31
C PHE A 87 9.93 -6.78 13.27
N PRO A 88 8.95 -7.49 12.65
CA PRO A 88 7.88 -6.83 11.89
C PRO A 88 7.19 -5.86 12.83
N ASN A 89 7.42 -4.57 12.58
CA ASN A 89 6.96 -3.50 13.45
C ASN A 89 5.78 -2.83 12.75
N ILE A 90 4.64 -2.68 13.43
CA ILE A 90 3.46 -1.98 12.90
C ILE A 90 3.81 -0.54 12.50
N VAL A 91 4.72 0.09 13.24
CA VAL A 91 5.33 1.39 12.90
C VAL A 91 5.94 1.34 11.49
N PHE A 92 6.73 0.30 11.20
CA PHE A 92 7.34 0.11 9.89
C PHE A 92 6.28 -0.20 8.82
N TYR A 93 5.26 -0.97 9.15
CA TYR A 93 4.15 -1.26 8.25
C TYR A 93 3.36 0.00 7.84
N ILE A 94 3.10 0.89 8.78
CA ILE A 94 2.46 2.19 8.50
C ILE A 94 3.38 3.05 7.63
N LEU A 95 4.69 3.03 7.89
CA LEU A 95 5.67 3.73 7.06
C LEU A 95 5.69 3.19 5.61
N THR A 96 5.61 1.87 5.39
CA THR A 96 5.55 1.32 4.02
C THR A 96 4.27 1.71 3.30
N ALA A 97 3.16 1.90 4.02
CA ALA A 97 1.91 2.40 3.43
C ALA A 97 2.05 3.87 2.98
N ILE A 98 2.66 4.72 3.80
CA ILE A 98 2.98 6.11 3.44
C ILE A 98 3.91 6.16 2.22
N ILE A 99 4.97 5.34 2.21
CA ILE A 99 5.89 5.27 1.07
C ILE A 99 5.16 4.81 -0.20
N SER A 100 4.27 3.81 -0.09
CA SER A 100 3.46 3.33 -1.21
C SER A 100 2.54 4.40 -1.78
N LEU A 101 1.95 5.24 -0.92
CA LEU A 101 1.15 6.38 -1.33
C LEU A 101 1.99 7.42 -2.10
N VAL A 102 3.17 7.75 -1.59
CA VAL A 102 4.10 8.67 -2.27
C VAL A 102 4.54 8.12 -3.63
N ILE A 103 4.85 6.81 -3.72
CA ILE A 103 5.18 6.14 -4.98
C ILE A 103 4.02 6.23 -5.97
N LEU A 104 2.78 6.00 -5.51
CA LEU A 104 1.58 6.09 -6.35
C LEU A 104 1.41 7.51 -6.91
N ILE A 105 1.43 8.53 -6.04
CA ILE A 105 1.31 9.95 -6.44
C ILE A 105 2.41 10.32 -7.43
N TYR A 106 3.67 10.00 -7.11
CA TYR A 106 4.79 10.25 -8.00
C TYR A 106 4.61 9.59 -9.37
N THR A 107 4.14 8.34 -9.41
CA THR A 107 3.92 7.60 -10.65
C THR A 107 2.81 8.23 -11.49
N ILE A 108 1.72 8.68 -10.86
CA ILE A 108 0.63 9.41 -11.53
C ILE A 108 1.18 10.70 -12.13
N LEU A 109 1.95 11.48 -11.37
CA LEU A 109 2.48 12.78 -11.78
C LEU A 109 3.59 12.69 -12.84
N LYS A 110 4.37 11.61 -12.88
CA LYS A 110 5.48 11.50 -13.82
C LYS A 110 5.05 11.05 -15.22
N ASN A 111 5.33 11.88 -16.22
CA ASN A 111 4.99 11.57 -17.62
C ASN A 111 6.04 10.64 -18.29
N ASN A 112 7.28 10.66 -17.82
CA ASN A 112 8.42 10.02 -18.49
C ASN A 112 8.62 8.54 -18.07
N LEU A 113 7.58 7.88 -17.55
CA LEU A 113 7.61 6.46 -17.21
C LEU A 113 6.92 5.65 -18.31
N THR A 114 7.44 4.47 -18.62
CA THR A 114 6.79 3.57 -19.59
C THR A 114 5.40 3.15 -19.09
N LYS A 115 4.44 2.99 -20.01
CA LYS A 115 3.06 2.59 -19.68
C LYS A 115 3.03 1.31 -18.82
N LEU A 116 3.84 0.32 -19.18
CA LEU A 116 3.97 -0.95 -18.45
C LEU A 116 4.47 -0.75 -17.01
N ASN A 117 5.49 0.10 -16.79
CA ASN A 117 5.98 0.40 -15.44
C ASN A 117 4.90 1.09 -14.59
N LYS A 118 4.17 2.04 -15.18
CA LYS A 118 3.08 2.71 -14.47
C LYS A 118 1.97 1.73 -14.08
N ILE A 119 1.52 0.88 -15.01
CA ILE A 119 0.46 -0.11 -14.74
C ILE A 119 0.89 -1.06 -13.63
N ILE A 120 2.09 -1.64 -13.72
CA ILE A 120 2.62 -2.52 -12.66
C ILE A 120 2.68 -1.78 -11.33
N THR A 121 3.18 -0.55 -11.32
CA THR A 121 3.25 0.25 -10.09
C THR A 121 1.87 0.52 -9.51
N TYR A 122 0.88 0.88 -10.33
CA TYR A 122 -0.49 1.10 -9.87
C TYR A 122 -1.08 -0.15 -9.24
N ILE A 123 -0.89 -1.32 -9.86
CA ILE A 123 -1.39 -2.60 -9.34
C ILE A 123 -0.78 -2.88 -7.96
N PHE A 124 0.55 -2.90 -7.86
CA PHE A 124 1.23 -3.24 -6.60
C PHE A 124 0.98 -2.22 -5.49
N THR A 125 0.97 -0.91 -5.81
CA THR A 125 0.70 0.12 -4.80
C THR A 125 -0.76 0.10 -4.33
N LEU A 126 -1.72 -0.11 -5.24
CA LEU A 126 -3.13 -0.20 -4.85
C LEU A 126 -3.43 -1.47 -4.06
N ILE A 127 -2.82 -2.62 -4.40
CA ILE A 127 -2.97 -3.84 -3.59
C ILE A 127 -2.41 -3.60 -2.18
N HIS A 128 -1.22 -3.00 -2.06
CA HIS A 128 -0.63 -2.70 -0.74
C HIS A 128 -1.52 -1.74 0.08
N LEU A 129 -2.03 -0.68 -0.54
CA LEU A 129 -2.93 0.27 0.11
C LEU A 129 -4.30 -0.34 0.47
N TYR A 130 -4.81 -1.25 -0.37
CA TYR A 130 -6.00 -2.03 -0.08
C TYR A 130 -5.82 -2.88 1.18
N LEU A 131 -4.71 -3.62 1.27
CA LEU A 131 -4.38 -4.43 2.45
C LEU A 131 -4.21 -3.57 3.70
N PHE A 132 -3.57 -2.40 3.58
CA PHE A 132 -3.48 -1.44 4.68
C PHE A 132 -4.86 -0.97 5.15
N THR A 133 -5.77 -0.64 4.23
CA THR A 133 -7.13 -0.21 4.57
C THR A 133 -7.92 -1.32 5.28
N ASN A 134 -7.78 -2.57 4.84
CA ASN A 134 -8.40 -3.73 5.49
C ASN A 134 -7.83 -3.98 6.89
N PHE A 135 -6.51 -3.84 7.05
CA PHE A 135 -5.86 -3.94 8.36
C PHE A 135 -6.42 -2.93 9.35
N ILE A 136 -6.56 -1.67 8.92
CA ILE A 136 -7.12 -0.60 9.76
C ILE A 136 -8.59 -0.88 10.10
N SER A 137 -9.39 -1.32 9.13
CA SER A 137 -10.79 -1.70 9.36
C SER A 137 -10.91 -2.80 10.44
N LEU A 138 -10.09 -3.84 10.35
CA LEU A 138 -10.07 -4.91 11.36
C LEU A 138 -9.59 -4.43 12.73
N ALA A 139 -8.64 -3.50 12.78
CA ALA A 139 -8.17 -2.92 14.04
C ALA A 139 -9.30 -2.21 14.78
N ILE A 140 -10.14 -1.48 14.05
CA ILE A 140 -11.32 -0.81 14.61
C ILE A 140 -12.34 -1.84 15.11
N ILE A 141 -12.70 -2.81 14.26
CA ILE A 141 -13.73 -3.81 14.59
C ILE A 141 -13.33 -4.61 15.83
N ASN A 142 -12.05 -4.96 15.95
CA ASN A 142 -11.52 -5.73 17.06
C ASN A 142 -11.07 -4.87 18.25
N ASN A 143 -11.25 -3.54 18.20
CA ASN A 143 -10.76 -2.57 19.20
C ASN A 143 -9.27 -2.78 19.56
N THR A 144 -8.45 -3.12 18.57
CA THR A 144 -7.04 -3.45 18.75
C THR A 144 -6.20 -2.19 18.63
N SER A 145 -5.57 -1.77 19.73
CA SER A 145 -4.68 -0.60 19.70
C SER A 145 -3.48 -0.84 18.77
N LEU A 146 -3.22 0.11 17.87
CA LEU A 146 -2.10 0.08 16.91
C LEU A 146 -0.72 0.17 17.57
N THR A 147 -0.67 0.57 18.84
CA THR A 147 0.57 0.67 19.62
C THR A 147 0.97 -0.66 20.27
N ASN A 148 0.02 -1.59 20.44
CA ASN A 148 0.27 -2.88 21.08
C ASN A 148 0.51 -3.98 20.04
N THR A 149 1.77 -4.16 19.66
CA THR A 149 2.18 -5.09 18.59
C THR A 149 1.82 -6.54 18.89
N ALA A 150 1.88 -6.96 20.15
CA ALA A 150 1.55 -8.32 20.56
C ALA A 150 0.07 -8.64 20.32
N ASN A 151 -0.82 -7.68 20.59
CA ASN A 151 -2.27 -7.88 20.46
C ASN A 151 -2.69 -7.98 18.98
N ILE A 152 -2.00 -7.26 18.10
CA ILE A 152 -2.25 -7.32 16.65
C ILE A 152 -1.89 -8.68 16.06
N TYR A 153 -0.80 -9.29 16.52
CA TYR A 153 -0.37 -10.60 16.02
C TYR A 153 -1.11 -11.79 16.63
N GLN A 154 -1.95 -11.57 17.64
CA GLN A 154 -2.87 -12.59 18.15
C GLN A 154 -4.07 -12.81 17.22
N HIS A 155 -4.42 -11.81 16.41
CA HIS A 155 -5.47 -11.94 15.41
C HIS A 155 -4.91 -12.47 14.08
N ASP A 156 -5.26 -13.71 13.76
CA ASP A 156 -4.81 -14.42 12.57
C ASP A 156 -5.02 -13.62 11.27
N ASN A 157 -6.17 -12.97 11.09
CA ASN A 157 -6.47 -12.13 9.92
C ASN A 157 -5.54 -10.91 9.84
N MET A 158 -5.26 -10.23 10.96
CA MET A 158 -4.41 -9.03 10.99
C MET A 158 -2.95 -9.40 10.73
N PHE A 159 -2.47 -10.49 11.34
CA PHE A 159 -1.14 -11.03 11.08
C PHE A 159 -0.94 -11.36 9.59
N ILE A 160 -1.90 -12.08 9.00
CA ILE A 160 -1.86 -12.47 7.58
C ILE A 160 -1.81 -11.24 6.68
N ILE A 161 -2.66 -10.23 6.93
CA ILE A 161 -2.64 -8.99 6.15
C ILE A 161 -1.27 -8.32 6.20
N VAL A 162 -0.68 -8.17 7.40
CA VAL A 162 0.64 -7.53 7.56
C VAL A 162 1.70 -8.32 6.80
N LEU A 163 1.70 -9.65 6.91
CA LEU A 163 2.67 -10.53 6.24
C LEU A 163 2.59 -10.41 4.72
N PHE A 164 1.41 -10.58 4.12
CA PHE A 164 1.24 -10.50 2.67
C PHE A 164 1.51 -9.09 2.15
N SER A 165 1.11 -8.06 2.91
CA SER A 165 1.36 -6.67 2.53
C SER A 165 2.86 -6.37 2.50
N GLN A 166 3.63 -6.83 3.49
CA GLN A 166 5.10 -6.69 3.46
C GLN A 166 5.74 -7.41 2.26
N ILE A 167 5.29 -8.62 1.91
CA ILE A 167 5.77 -9.34 0.73
C ILE A 167 5.48 -8.53 -0.55
N ILE A 168 4.26 -8.03 -0.70
CA ILE A 168 3.85 -7.20 -1.86
C ILE A 168 4.72 -5.95 -1.96
N PHE A 169 5.00 -5.29 -0.82
CA PHE A 169 5.87 -4.12 -0.78
C PHE A 169 7.31 -4.44 -1.18
N ILE A 170 7.88 -5.54 -0.67
CA ILE A 170 9.24 -5.97 -1.03
C ILE A 170 9.32 -6.26 -2.54
N ILE A 171 8.33 -6.96 -3.11
CA ILE A 171 8.25 -7.23 -4.55
C ILE A 171 8.20 -5.91 -5.36
N LEU A 172 7.42 -4.93 -4.91
CA LEU A 172 7.35 -3.61 -5.54
C LEU A 172 8.71 -2.90 -5.54
N ILE A 173 9.40 -2.89 -4.39
CA ILE A 173 10.73 -2.26 -4.27
C ILE A 173 11.75 -2.98 -5.16
N LEU A 174 11.80 -4.31 -5.13
CA LEU A 174 12.67 -5.10 -6.00
C LEU A 174 12.40 -4.79 -7.48
N TYR A 175 11.12 -4.76 -7.88
CA TYR A 175 10.73 -4.39 -9.25
C TYR A 175 11.25 -2.99 -9.62
N LYS A 176 11.10 -2.00 -8.73
CA LYS A 176 11.56 -0.62 -8.97
C LYS A 176 13.09 -0.53 -9.08
N VAL A 177 13.80 -1.26 -8.24
CA VAL A 177 15.27 -1.33 -8.27
C VAL A 177 15.74 -1.95 -9.58
N ILE A 178 15.19 -3.12 -9.96
CA ILE A 178 15.52 -3.79 -11.23
C ILE A 178 15.19 -2.88 -12.42
N TYR A 179 14.00 -2.27 -12.44
CA TYR A 179 13.60 -1.35 -13.49
C TYR A 179 14.57 -0.17 -13.60
N HIS A 180 14.97 0.43 -12.47
CA HIS A 180 15.93 1.53 -12.45
C HIS A 180 17.27 1.11 -13.05
N PHE A 181 17.84 -0.02 -12.64
CA PHE A 181 19.11 -0.53 -13.15
C PHE A 181 19.05 -0.89 -14.63
N CYS A 182 18.04 -1.64 -15.07
CA CYS A 182 17.91 -2.07 -16.46
C CYS A 182 17.61 -0.90 -17.41
N TYR A 183 16.71 0.01 -17.03
CA TYR A 183 16.26 1.10 -17.89
C TYR A 183 17.31 2.22 -18.02
N ILE A 184 17.93 2.66 -16.92
CA ILE A 184 18.92 3.74 -16.95
C ILE A 184 20.21 3.30 -17.63
N ARG A 185 20.64 2.05 -17.42
CA ARG A 185 21.82 1.52 -18.11
C ARG A 185 21.60 1.46 -19.62
N HIS A 186 20.43 1.03 -20.06
CA HIS A 186 20.10 0.96 -21.48
C HIS A 186 19.88 2.34 -22.12
N SER A 187 19.30 3.30 -21.40
CA SER A 187 19.12 4.67 -21.91
C SER A 187 20.44 5.43 -22.01
N LYS A 188 21.38 5.23 -21.08
CA LYS A 188 22.72 5.83 -21.15
C LYS A 188 23.54 5.28 -22.31
N LEU A 189 23.49 3.97 -22.59
CA LEU A 189 24.20 3.34 -23.71
C LEU A 189 23.71 3.80 -25.10
N LYS A 190 22.44 4.21 -25.23
CA LYS A 190 21.88 4.74 -26.47
C LYS A 190 22.28 6.20 -26.77
N ASN A 191 22.60 6.98 -25.74
CA ASN A 191 22.98 8.40 -25.88
C ASN A 191 24.50 8.60 -26.05
N THR A 192 25.29 7.53 -26.02
CA THR A 192 26.74 7.53 -26.23
C THR A 192 27.15 7.00 -27.61
N LYS A 193 26.19 6.75 -28.50
CA LYS A 193 26.41 6.47 -29.93
C LYS A 193 25.86 7.62 -30.74
#